data_AF-A0A8T1K4G7-F1
#
_entry.id   AF-A0A8T1K4G7-F1
#
_cell.length_a   1.000
_cell.length_b   1.000
_cell.length_c   1.000
_cell.angle_alpha   90.00
_cell.angle_beta   90.00
_cell.angle_gamma   90.00
#
_symmetry.space_group_name_H-M   'P 1'
#
loop_
_entity.id
_entity.type
_entity.pdbx_description
1 polymer ?
#
loop_
_entity_poly.entity_id
_entity_poly.type
_entity_poly.pdbx_seq_one_letter_code
_entity_poly.pdbx_strand_id
1 'polypeptide(L)' 'MLDGMMHASEHYIARLCCFKKDGELVTGLLGMAPLTNEPNDDLSARTLLEFLAKMLPRDYGV' A
#
# COMPACT_ATOMS: atom_id res chain seq x y z
N MET A 1 -2.02 5.65 -6.44
CA MET A 1 -1.14 4.65 -7.06
C MET A 1 -0.67 3.70 -5.96
N LEU A 2 -0.51 2.40 -6.25
CA LEU A 2 0.08 1.43 -5.32
C LEU A 2 1.45 1.05 -5.87
N ASP A 3 2.44 1.00 -4.99
CA ASP A 3 3.80 0.58 -5.32
C ASP A 3 4.30 -0.46 -4.32
N GLY A 4 5.03 -1.45 -4.81
CA GLY A 4 5.59 -2.53 -4.01
C GLY A 4 7.04 -2.24 -3.66
N MET A 5 7.40 -2.32 -2.38
CA MET A 5 8.77 -2.10 -1.93
C MET A 5 9.23 -3.28 -1.07
N MET A 6 10.49 -3.69 -1.21
CA MET A 6 11.11 -4.69 -0.34
C MET A 6 12.19 -4.01 0.50
N HIS A 7 12.12 -4.16 1.82
CA HIS A 7 13.13 -3.66 2.74
C HIS A 7 13.39 -4.69 3.83
N ALA A 8 14.66 -4.99 4.12
CA ALA A 8 15.06 -5.96 5.14
C ALA A 8 14.36 -7.34 5.04
N SER A 9 14.14 -7.83 3.81
CA SER A 9 13.40 -9.08 3.52
C SER A 9 11.92 -9.07 3.92
N GLU A 10 11.33 -7.90 4.16
CA GLU A 10 9.89 -7.71 4.32
C GLU A 10 9.31 -7.01 3.09
N HIS A 11 8.15 -7.48 2.64
CA HIS A 11 7.41 -6.85 1.56
C HIS A 11 6.48 -5.79 2.11
N TYR A 12 6.47 -4.62 1.48
CA TYR A 12 5.65 -3.48 1.86
C TYR A 12 4.84 -3.00 0.66
N ILE A 13 3.67 -2.46 0.97
CA ILE A 13 2.83 -1.79 -0.01
C ILE A 13 2.75 -0.33 0.39
N ALA A 14 3.19 0.53 -0.51
CA ALA A 14 3.06 1.96 -0.37
C ALA A 14 1.79 2.43 -1.09
N ARG A 15 0.98 3.24 -0.40
CA ARG A 15 -0.10 3.99 -1.01
C ARG A 15 0.35 5.40 -1.29
N LEU A 16 0.26 5.80 -2.55
CA LEU A 16 0.61 7.14 -3.02
C LEU A 16 -0.66 7.92 -3.38
N CYS A 17 -0.76 9.15 -2.87
CA CYS A 17 -1.65 10.17 -3.39
C CYS A 17 -0.99 10.78 -4.63
N CYS A 18 -1.71 10.85 -5.74
CA CYS A 18 -1.27 11.57 -6.92
C CYS A 18 -2.38 12.55 -7.31
N PHE A 19 -2.12 13.84 -7.28
CA PHE A 19 -3.07 14.87 -7.68
C PHE A 19 -2.36 16.00 -8.39
N LYS A 20 -3.09 16.75 -9.21
CA LYS A 20 -2.54 17.97 -9.83
C LYS A 20 -2.80 19.16 -8.92
N LYS A 21 -1.75 19.91 -8.61
CA LYS A 21 -1.83 21.21 -7.92
C LYS A 21 -1.16 22.23 -8.83
N ASP A 22 -1.89 23.27 -9.22
CA ASP A 22 -1.38 24.35 -10.09
C ASP A 22 -0.75 23.84 -11.41
N GLY A 23 -1.28 22.74 -11.95
CA GLY A 23 -0.78 22.12 -13.18
C GLY A 23 0.39 21.14 -12.98
N GLU A 24 1.00 21.11 -11.80
CA GLU A 24 2.08 20.20 -11.43
C GLU A 24 1.53 18.89 -10.83
N LEU A 25 2.11 17.75 -11.21
CA LEU A 25 1.77 16.47 -10.61
C LEU A 25 2.44 16.35 -9.24
N VAL A 26 1.65 16.44 -8.19
CA VAL A 26 2.10 16.20 -6.82
C VAL A 26 1.86 14.74 -6.48
N THR A 27 2.93 14.05 -6.08
CA THR A 27 2.85 12.70 -5.54
C THR A 27 3.33 12.69 -4.09
N GLY A 28 2.52 12.17 -3.18
CA GLY A 28 2.83 12.07 -1.76
C GLY A 28 2.53 10.68 -1.22
N LEU A 29 3.38 10.17 -0.33
CA LEU A 29 3.15 8.90 0.37
C LEU A 29 2.06 9.10 1.43
N LEU A 30 0.97 8.35 1.33
CA LEU A 30 -0.14 8.39 2.29
C LEU A 30 0.03 7.36 3.41
N GLY A 31 0.74 6.26 3.15
CA GLY A 31 0.95 5.21 4.12
C GLY A 31 1.69 4.02 3.53
N MET A 32 2.28 3.21 4.41
CA MET A 32 2.90 1.93 4.08
C MET A 32 2.36 0.89 5.05
N ALA A 33 2.06 -0.29 4.54
CA ALA A 33 1.70 -1.44 5.36
C ALA A 33 2.60 -2.63 5.01
N PRO A 34 3.14 -3.35 6.00
CA PRO A 34 3.83 -4.59 5.75
C PRO A 34 2.83 -5.61 5.19
N LEU A 35 3.21 -6.28 4.12
CA LEU A 35 2.61 -7.55 3.75
C LEU A 35 3.10 -8.58 4.76
N THR A 36 2.16 -9.36 5.30
CA THR A 36 2.49 -10.54 6.08
C THR A 36 3.42 -11.42 5.23
N ASN A 37 4.60 -11.72 5.77
CA ASN A 37 5.72 -12.32 5.04
C ASN A 37 6.05 -13.71 5.59
N GLU A 38 5.05 -14.41 6.15
CA GLU A 38 5.21 -15.79 6.53
C GLU A 38 5.47 -16.62 5.26
N PRO A 39 6.24 -17.71 5.34
CA PRO A 39 6.58 -18.53 4.17
C PRO A 39 5.38 -19.14 3.44
N ASN A 40 4.19 -19.11 4.06
CA ASN A 40 2.93 -19.59 3.48
C ASN A 40 1.97 -18.46 3.07
N ASP A 41 2.35 -17.19 3.25
CA ASP A 41 1.48 -16.08 2.87
C ASP A 41 1.37 -15.99 1.35
N ASP A 42 0.13 -15.96 0.87
CA ASP A 42 -0.15 -15.78 -0.54
C ASP A 42 0.11 -14.32 -0.92
N LEU A 43 1.26 -14.05 -1.54
CA LEU A 43 1.66 -12.73 -2.05
C LEU A 43 0.93 -12.34 -3.34
N SER A 44 -0.16 -13.03 -3.70
CA SER A 44 -0.95 -12.68 -4.87
C SER A 44 -1.56 -11.29 -4.75
N ALA A 45 -1.80 -10.66 -5.91
CA ALA A 45 -2.49 -9.36 -5.99
C ALA A 45 -3.88 -9.40 -5.34
N ARG A 46 -4.52 -10.58 -5.26
CA ARG A 46 -5.83 -10.77 -4.66
C ARG A 46 -5.76 -10.68 -3.13
N THR A 47 -4.88 -11.43 -2.50
CA THR A 47 -4.70 -11.43 -1.03
C THR A 47 -4.24 -10.05 -0.56
N LEU A 48 -3.40 -9.39 -1.35
CA LEU A 48 -3.05 -7.99 -1.17
C LEU A 48 -4.27 -7.05 -1.21
N LEU A 49 -5.15 -7.20 -2.20
CA LEU A 49 -6.36 -6.37 -2.30
C LEU A 49 -7.30 -6.60 -1.11
N GLU A 50 -7.46 -7.84 -0.68
CA GLU A 50 -8.26 -8.20 0.51
C GLU A 50 -7.65 -7.62 1.80
N PHE A 51 -6.32 -7.62 1.92
CA PHE A 51 -5.61 -6.98 3.03
C PHE A 51 -5.83 -5.47 3.04
N LEU A 52 -5.66 -4.80 1.90
CA LEU A 52 -5.91 -3.36 1.76
C LEU A 52 -7.38 -3.01 2.05
N ALA A 53 -8.33 -3.82 1.60
CA ALA A 53 -9.75 -3.60 1.89
C ALA A 53 -10.09 -3.67 3.38
N LYS A 54 -9.30 -4.40 4.18
CA LYS A 54 -9.43 -4.44 5.65
C LYS A 54 -8.72 -3.29 6.34
N MET A 55 -7.48 -2.99 5.93
CA MET A 55 -6.64 -1.95 6.53
C MET A 55 -7.14 -0.53 6.23
N LEU A 56 -7.57 -0.26 4.98
CA LEU A 56 -7.93 1.09 4.56
C LEU A 56 -9.11 1.67 5.36
N PRO A 57 -10.22 0.95 5.59
CA PRO A 57 -11.29 1.47 6.45
C PRO A 57 -10.89 1.55 7.92
N ARG A 58 -10.06 0.61 8.42
CA ARG A 58 -9.61 0.60 9.82
C ARG A 58 -8.76 1.83 10.15
N ASP A 59 -7.81 2.17 9.29
CA ASP A 59 -6.82 3.21 9.57
C ASP A 59 -7.20 4.58 8.98
N TYR A 60 -8.09 4.61 7.97
CA TYR A 60 -8.43 5.81 7.22
C TYR A 60 -9.92 5.98 6.91
N GLY A 61 -10.80 5.08 7.39
CA GLY A 61 -12.24 5.26 7.31
C GLY A 61 -12.71 6.24 8.39
N VAL A 62 -13.20 7.41 7.97
CA VAL A 62 -13.88 8.40 8.83
C VAL A 62 -15.33 8.00 9.01
#